data_AF-A0A4Q5TKK4-F1
#
_entry.id   AF-A0A4Q5TKK4-F1
#
_cell.length_a   1.000
_cell.length_b   1.000
_cell.length_c   1.000
_cell.angle_alpha   90.00
_cell.angle_beta   90.00
_cell.angle_gamma   90.00
#
_symmetry.space_group_name_H-M   'P 1'
#
loop_
_entity.id
_entity.type
_entity.pdbx_description
1 polymer ?
#
loop_
_entity_poly.entity_id
_entity_poly.type
_entity_poly.pdbx_seq_one_letter_code
_entity_poly.pdbx_strand_id
1 'polypeptide(L)'
;MPLVEHLRELRTRLTRAVLAILVFTILGFVFYGPILDFLTQPYNDMRPILQTQGIESELVITGVGGAFQFQLKISLVFGLLASSPLWLWQLWAFILPAMHRHEKKWAAILAGTGAPLFVGGAALAYVVLPKAMEILIGFVPDGFGSLVTGAEYFDFIIKMLL
;
A
#
# COMPACT_ATOMS: atom_id res chain seq x y z
N MET A 1 17.04 26.80 18.52
CA MET A 1 15.60 26.93 18.86
C MET A 1 15.38 26.23 20.19
N PRO A 2 14.64 26.83 21.14
CA PRO A 2 14.23 26.15 22.37
C PRO A 2 13.40 24.90 22.07
N LEU A 3 13.56 23.83 22.86
CA LEU A 3 12.91 22.52 22.67
C LEU A 3 11.38 22.63 22.50
N VAL A 4 10.76 23.55 23.23
CA VAL A 4 9.30 23.80 23.19
C VAL A 4 8.84 24.28 21.81
N GLU A 5 9.65 25.07 21.13
CA GLU A 5 9.32 25.61 19.80
C GLU A 5 9.44 24.53 18.71
N HIS A 6 10.41 23.62 18.86
CA HIS A 6 10.55 22.47 17.98
C HIS A 6 9.38 21.47 18.14
N LEU A 7 8.90 21.23 19.36
CA LEU A 7 7.71 20.41 19.59
C LEU A 7 6.42 21.04 19.02
N ARG A 8 6.32 22.38 19.05
CA ARG A 8 5.19 23.10 18.44
C ARG A 8 5.20 22.98 16.91
N GLU A 9 6.38 23.02 16.31
CA GLU A 9 6.57 22.77 14.88
C GLU A 9 6.16 21.34 14.50
N LEU A 10 6.60 20.33 15.27
CA LEU A 10 6.22 18.93 15.08
C LEU A 10 4.70 18.77 15.06
N ARG A 11 4.00 19.30 16.07
CA ARG A 11 2.54 19.22 16.14
C ARG A 11 1.88 19.77 14.89
N THR A 12 2.31 20.95 14.45
CA THR A 12 1.70 21.62 13.29
C THR A 12 1.91 20.82 12.00
N ARG A 13 3.12 20.28 11.80
CA ARG A 13 3.47 19.44 10.64
C ARG A 13 2.72 18.11 10.67
N LEU A 14 2.65 17.47 11.84
CA LEU A 14 1.92 16.23 12.05
C LEU A 14 0.41 16.42 11.78
N THR A 15 -0.20 17.50 12.26
CA THR A 15 -1.62 17.78 11.98
C THR A 15 -1.88 17.93 10.48
N ARG A 16 -1.00 18.61 9.74
CA ARG A 16 -1.12 18.74 8.28
C ARG A 16 -0.95 17.40 7.55
N ALA A 17 0.01 16.57 7.99
CA ALA A 17 0.22 15.23 7.45
C ALA A 17 -1.00 14.32 7.69
N VAL A 18 -1.52 14.30 8.91
CA VAL A 18 -2.73 13.52 9.27
C VAL A 18 -3.95 14.00 8.50
N LEU A 19 -4.14 15.32 8.35
CA LEU A 19 -5.22 15.88 7.55
C LEU A 19 -5.12 15.46 6.07
N ALA A 20 -3.91 15.48 5.50
CA ALA A 20 -3.70 15.00 4.13
C ALA A 20 -4.07 13.51 4.01
N ILE A 21 -3.55 12.65 4.89
CA ILE A 21 -3.88 11.21 4.91
C ILE A 21 -5.40 11.00 5.02
N LEU A 22 -6.06 11.75 5.91
CA LEU A 22 -7.50 11.64 6.13
C LEU A 22 -8.31 12.05 4.88
N VAL A 23 -7.95 13.16 4.23
CA VAL A 23 -8.60 13.59 2.98
C VAL A 23 -8.45 12.53 1.89
N PHE A 24 -7.23 12.01 1.67
CA PHE A 24 -7.01 10.97 0.65
C PHE A 24 -7.64 9.63 1.03
N THR A 25 -7.78 9.33 2.33
CA THR A 25 -8.51 8.14 2.81
C THR A 25 -10.01 8.25 2.49
N ILE A 26 -10.62 9.42 2.70
CA ILE A 26 -12.01 9.67 2.32
C ILE A 26 -12.18 9.52 0.80
N LEU A 27 -11.25 10.05 0.01
CA LEU A 27 -11.26 9.84 -1.44
C LEU A 27 -11.17 8.35 -1.79
N GLY A 28 -10.25 7.61 -1.16
CA GLY A 28 -10.15 6.15 -1.34
C GLY A 28 -11.45 5.40 -0.99
N PHE A 29 -12.17 5.87 0.02
CA PHE A 29 -13.44 5.27 0.43
C PHE A 29 -14.56 5.53 -0.58
N VAL A 30 -14.61 6.75 -1.14
CA VAL A 30 -15.58 7.12 -2.19
C VAL A 30 -15.28 6.41 -3.52
N PHE A 31 -14.01 6.30 -3.88
CA PHE A 31 -13.54 5.65 -5.11
C PHE A 31 -13.13 4.17 -4.90
N TYR A 32 -13.74 3.50 -3.92
CA TYR A 32 -13.37 2.14 -3.55
C TYR A 32 -13.50 1.13 -4.70
N GLY A 33 -14.56 1.22 -5.51
CA GLY A 33 -14.82 0.29 -6.62
C GLY A 33 -13.65 0.22 -7.62
N PRO A 34 -13.28 1.34 -8.27
CA PRO A 34 -12.14 1.36 -9.19
C PRO A 34 -10.81 0.91 -8.57
N ILE A 35 -10.59 1.23 -7.28
CA ILE A 35 -9.38 0.81 -6.56
C ILE A 35 -9.38 -0.71 -6.37
N LEU A 36 -10.53 -1.28 -6.01
CA LEU A 36 -10.69 -2.72 -5.86
C LEU A 36 -10.51 -3.46 -7.18
N ASP A 37 -11.08 -2.94 -8.27
CA ASP A 37 -10.94 -3.53 -9.60
C ASP A 37 -9.47 -3.57 -10.04
N PHE A 38 -8.74 -2.47 -9.80
CA PHE A 38 -7.30 -2.42 -10.05
C PHE A 38 -6.53 -3.44 -9.19
N LEU A 39 -6.83 -3.53 -7.90
CA LEU A 39 -6.14 -4.46 -7.00
C LEU A 39 -6.45 -5.93 -7.28
N THR A 40 -7.63 -6.24 -7.81
CA THR A 40 -8.06 -7.63 -8.10
C THR A 40 -7.73 -8.07 -9.52
N GLN A 41 -7.36 -7.16 -10.42
CA GLN A 41 -6.96 -7.48 -11.78
C GLN A 41 -5.86 -8.57 -11.85
N PRO A 42 -4.75 -8.51 -11.08
CA PRO A 42 -3.70 -9.53 -11.12
C PRO A 42 -4.20 -10.93 -10.74
N TYR A 43 -5.17 -11.01 -9.83
CA TYR A 43 -5.82 -12.26 -9.45
C TYR A 43 -6.73 -12.78 -10.57
N ASN A 44 -7.50 -11.90 -11.20
CA ASN A 44 -8.38 -12.26 -12.32
C ASN A 44 -7.61 -12.73 -13.56
N ASP A 45 -6.44 -12.17 -13.82
CA ASP A 45 -5.56 -12.58 -14.93
C ASP A 45 -4.97 -13.98 -14.70
N MET A 46 -4.75 -14.36 -13.45
CA MET A 46 -4.20 -15.66 -13.06
C MET A 46 -5.24 -16.77 -12.95
N ARG A 47 -6.48 -16.44 -12.54
CA ARG A 47 -7.59 -17.38 -12.37
C ARG A 47 -7.77 -18.38 -13.54
N PRO A 48 -7.77 -17.96 -14.83
CA PRO A 48 -7.90 -18.92 -15.94
C PRO A 48 -6.71 -19.89 -16.03
N ILE A 49 -5.50 -19.46 -15.66
CA ILE A 49 -4.31 -20.32 -15.67
C ILE A 49 -4.45 -21.44 -14.64
N LEU A 50 -4.88 -21.10 -13.41
CA LEU A 50 -5.14 -22.10 -12.37
C LEU A 50 -6.25 -23.08 -12.75
N GLN A 51 -7.32 -22.59 -13.39
CA GLN A 51 -8.41 -23.44 -13.87
C GLN A 51 -7.90 -24.47 -14.89
N THR A 52 -6.99 -24.11 -15.79
CA THR A 52 -6.36 -25.08 -16.70
C THR A 52 -5.49 -26.11 -16.00
N GLN A 53 -5.00 -25.80 -14.80
CA GLN A 53 -4.24 -26.71 -13.93
C GLN A 53 -5.17 -27.54 -13.00
N GLY A 54 -6.49 -27.39 -13.11
CA GLY A 54 -7.47 -28.13 -12.29
C GLY A 54 -7.66 -27.56 -10.88
N ILE A 55 -7.12 -26.38 -10.59
CA ILE A 55 -7.23 -25.72 -9.28
C ILE A 55 -8.34 -24.66 -9.34
N GLU A 56 -9.42 -24.88 -8.61
CA GLU A 56 -10.44 -23.86 -8.39
C GLU A 56 -10.01 -22.90 -7.28
N SER A 57 -9.77 -21.64 -7.64
CA SER A 57 -9.52 -20.57 -6.67
C SER A 57 -10.64 -19.53 -6.72
N GLU A 58 -11.15 -19.18 -5.53
CA GLU A 58 -12.15 -18.12 -5.36
C GLU A 58 -11.68 -17.08 -4.34
N LEU A 59 -11.91 -15.80 -4.68
CA LEU A 59 -11.67 -14.69 -3.78
C LEU A 59 -12.94 -14.42 -2.96
N VAL A 60 -12.88 -14.66 -1.65
CA VAL A 60 -14.04 -14.59 -0.76
C VAL A 60 -13.88 -13.52 0.31
N ILE A 61 -14.99 -12.91 0.75
CA ILE A 61 -15.01 -12.06 1.94
C ILE A 61 -15.70 -12.82 3.06
N THR A 62 -15.01 -12.97 4.18
CA THR A 62 -15.51 -13.72 5.35
C THR A 62 -15.98 -12.78 6.45
N GLY A 63 -17.01 -13.20 7.18
CA GLY A 63 -17.56 -12.48 8.33
C GLY A 63 -18.53 -11.34 7.99
N VAL A 64 -19.48 -11.08 8.89
CA VAL A 64 -20.56 -10.09 8.71
C VAL A 64 -20.02 -8.66 8.57
N GLY A 65 -18.93 -8.34 9.28
CA GLY A 65 -18.24 -7.05 9.19
C GLY A 65 -17.08 -7.03 8.19
N GLY A 66 -16.81 -8.14 7.49
CA GLY A 66 -15.61 -8.31 6.66
C GLY A 66 -15.53 -7.32 5.52
N ALA A 67 -16.63 -7.11 4.79
CA ALA A 67 -16.67 -6.18 3.67
C ALA A 67 -16.37 -4.73 4.10
N PHE A 68 -16.92 -4.28 5.24
CA PHE A 68 -16.65 -2.95 5.77
C PHE A 68 -15.19 -2.79 6.21
N GLN A 69 -14.65 -3.76 6.95
CA GLN A 69 -13.25 -3.73 7.37
C GLN A 69 -12.30 -3.73 6.17
N PHE A 70 -12.62 -4.53 5.15
CA PHE A 70 -11.85 -4.63 3.91
C PHE A 70 -11.86 -3.30 3.15
N GLN A 71 -13.03 -2.69 2.95
CA GLN A 71 -13.16 -1.39 2.32
C GLN A 71 -12.42 -0.29 3.10
N LEU A 72 -12.58 -0.24 4.42
CA LEU A 72 -11.90 0.74 5.27
C LEU A 72 -10.38 0.59 5.18
N LYS A 73 -9.87 -0.64 5.20
CA LYS A 73 -8.44 -0.94 5.12
C LYS A 73 -7.85 -0.53 3.77
N ILE A 74 -8.51 -0.87 2.67
CA ILE A 74 -8.07 -0.45 1.32
C ILE A 74 -8.04 1.06 1.22
N SER A 75 -9.09 1.73 1.71
CA SER A 75 -9.19 3.19 1.67
C SER A 75 -8.08 3.87 2.47
N LEU A 76 -7.75 3.32 3.66
CA LEU A 76 -6.69 3.85 4.52
C LEU A 76 -5.30 3.68 3.88
N VAL A 77 -5.02 2.50 3.33
CA VAL A 77 -3.75 2.22 2.64
C VAL A 77 -3.63 3.11 1.41
N PHE A 78 -4.67 3.19 0.59
CA PHE A 78 -4.70 4.12 -0.54
C PHE A 78 -4.46 5.56 -0.08
N GLY A 79 -5.13 6.00 0.99
CA GLY A 79 -4.97 7.32 1.57
C GLY A 79 -3.53 7.61 1.97
N LEU A 80 -2.87 6.66 2.63
CA LEU A 80 -1.47 6.75 3.04
C LEU A 80 -0.51 6.84 1.84
N LEU A 81 -0.73 6.05 0.79
CA LEU A 81 0.11 6.02 -0.40
C LEU A 81 -0.10 7.26 -1.28
N ALA A 82 -1.35 7.64 -1.54
CA ALA A 82 -1.68 8.80 -2.37
C ALA A 82 -1.26 10.12 -1.71
N SER A 83 -1.33 10.21 -0.38
CA SER A 83 -0.84 11.38 0.37
C SER A 83 0.66 11.35 0.66
N SER A 84 1.38 10.29 0.24
CA SER A 84 2.82 10.13 0.52
C SER A 84 3.69 11.32 0.15
N PRO A 85 3.50 12.03 -0.99
CA PRO A 85 4.32 13.21 -1.29
C PRO A 85 4.14 14.32 -0.25
N LEU A 86 2.93 14.45 0.32
CA LEU A 86 2.60 15.52 1.27
C LEU A 86 3.12 15.19 2.66
N TRP A 87 2.81 14.01 3.20
CA TRP A 87 3.21 13.68 4.57
C TRP A 87 4.71 13.38 4.68
N LEU A 88 5.33 12.75 3.66
CA LEU A 88 6.79 12.58 3.62
C LEU A 88 7.48 13.94 3.56
N TRP A 89 6.96 14.88 2.77
CA TRP A 89 7.54 16.22 2.73
C TRP A 89 7.46 16.93 4.10
N GLN A 90 6.34 16.80 4.81
CA GLN A 90 6.22 17.36 6.17
C GLN A 90 7.19 16.71 7.16
N LEU A 91 7.39 15.38 7.06
CA LEU A 91 8.33 14.63 7.87
C LEU A 91 9.77 15.07 7.57
N TRP A 92 10.16 15.13 6.30
CA TRP A 92 11.50 15.57 5.89
C TRP A 92 11.78 17.01 6.28
N ALA A 93 10.82 17.91 6.09
CA ALA A 93 10.97 19.31 6.45
C ALA A 93 11.07 19.54 7.97
N PHE A 94 10.61 18.58 8.79
CA PHE A 94 10.86 18.56 10.23
C PHE A 94 12.28 18.08 10.60
N ILE A 95 12.83 17.11 9.85
CA ILE A 95 14.15 16.52 10.09
C ILE A 95 15.30 17.42 9.55
N LEU A 96 15.10 18.05 8.39
CA LEU A 96 16.11 18.87 7.70
C LEU A 96 16.78 19.97 8.56
N PRO A 97 16.08 20.67 9.47
CA PRO A 97 16.68 21.67 10.35
C PRO A 97 17.74 21.10 11.29
N ALA A 98 17.63 19.83 11.68
CA ALA A 98 18.52 19.15 12.62
C ALA A 98 19.84 18.66 11.98
N MET A 99 19.96 18.68 10.64
CA MET A 99 21.10 18.12 9.91
C MET A 99 22.16 19.16 9.54
N HIS A 100 23.42 18.73 9.43
CA HIS A 100 24.51 19.58 8.96
C HIS A 100 24.39 19.89 7.45
N ARG A 101 24.95 21.02 6.99
CA ARG A 101 24.81 21.50 5.59
C ARG A 101 25.22 20.46 4.53
N HIS A 102 26.26 19.67 4.80
CA HIS A 102 26.71 18.57 3.95
C HIS A 102 25.67 17.44 3.84
N GLU A 103 25.05 17.09 4.96
CA GLU A 103 24.12 15.96 5.05
C GLU A 103 22.77 16.29 4.39
N LYS A 104 22.37 17.56 4.39
CA LYS A 104 21.16 18.02 3.68
C LYS A 104 21.20 17.71 2.18
N LYS A 105 22.38 17.80 1.55
CA LYS A 105 22.55 17.48 0.13
C LYS A 105 22.33 15.99 -0.12
N TRP A 106 22.93 15.13 0.69
CA TRP A 106 22.76 13.67 0.57
C TRP A 106 21.35 13.22 0.90
N ALA A 107 20.71 13.81 1.92
CA ALA A 107 19.31 13.55 2.24
C ALA A 107 18.37 13.93 1.07
N ALA A 108 18.61 15.08 0.44
CA ALA A 108 17.82 15.50 -0.72
C ALA A 108 18.02 14.58 -1.93
N ILE A 109 19.26 14.14 -2.19
CA ILE A 109 19.56 13.18 -3.27
C ILE A 109 18.87 11.84 -2.96
N LEU A 110 19.00 11.33 -1.75
CA LEU A 110 18.38 10.07 -1.33
C LEU A 110 16.85 10.12 -1.40
N ALA A 111 16.22 11.23 -0.98
CA ALA A 111 14.78 11.40 -1.10
C ALA A 111 14.35 11.50 -2.57
N GLY A 112 15.13 12.22 -3.39
CA GLY A 112 14.86 12.39 -4.81
C GLY A 112 15.05 11.12 -5.64
N THR A 113 15.99 10.25 -5.28
CA THR A 113 16.20 8.95 -5.94
C THR A 113 15.37 7.83 -5.32
N GLY A 114 15.12 7.89 -4.01
CA GLY A 114 14.34 6.90 -3.29
C GLY A 114 12.88 6.87 -3.74
N ALA A 115 12.26 8.03 -3.98
CA ALA A 115 10.89 8.10 -4.47
C ALA A 115 10.65 7.36 -5.81
N PRO A 116 11.42 7.62 -6.90
CA PRO A 116 11.25 6.87 -8.14
C PRO A 116 11.66 5.40 -8.00
N LEU A 117 12.69 5.09 -7.19
CA LEU A 117 13.08 3.70 -6.95
C LEU A 117 11.99 2.91 -6.23
N PHE A 118 11.33 3.53 -5.26
CA PHE A 118 10.21 2.96 -4.52
C PHE A 118 8.99 2.74 -5.43
N VAL A 119 8.63 3.73 -6.26
CA VAL A 119 7.57 3.58 -7.26
C VAL A 119 7.92 2.47 -8.27
N GLY A 120 9.18 2.40 -8.71
CA GLY A 120 9.67 1.33 -9.58
C GLY A 120 9.59 -0.05 -8.92
N GLY A 121 9.97 -0.17 -7.66
CA GLY A 121 9.85 -1.40 -6.87
C GLY A 121 8.41 -1.84 -6.68
N ALA A 122 7.51 -0.92 -6.36
CA ALA A 122 6.07 -1.18 -6.26
C ALA A 122 5.49 -1.63 -7.60
N ALA A 123 5.87 -1.00 -8.71
CA ALA A 123 5.45 -1.42 -10.05
C ALA A 123 5.97 -2.82 -10.41
N LEU A 124 7.24 -3.12 -10.12
CA LEU A 124 7.82 -4.44 -10.32
C LEU A 124 7.08 -5.51 -9.50
N ALA A 125 6.83 -5.24 -8.22
CA ALA A 125 6.08 -6.13 -7.34
C ALA A 125 4.67 -6.40 -7.89
N TYR A 126 3.95 -5.37 -8.36
CA TYR A 126 2.64 -5.55 -8.99
C TYR A 126 2.68 -6.47 -10.22
N VAL A 127 3.72 -6.34 -11.07
CA VAL A 127 3.91 -7.19 -12.26
C VAL A 127 4.23 -8.65 -11.90
N VAL A 128 4.97 -8.88 -10.82
CA VAL A 128 5.39 -10.23 -10.38
C VAL A 128 4.28 -10.93 -9.56
N LEU A 129 3.31 -10.17 -9.03
CA LEU A 129 2.23 -10.67 -8.17
C LEU A 129 1.49 -11.89 -8.71
N PRO A 130 1.04 -11.94 -10.00
CA PRO A 130 0.34 -13.11 -10.53
C PRO A 130 1.22 -14.36 -10.46
N LYS A 131 2.52 -14.25 -10.79
CA LYS A 131 3.40 -15.42 -10.78
C LYS A 131 3.68 -15.92 -9.38
N ALA A 132 3.83 -15.01 -8.41
CA ALA A 132 3.99 -15.38 -7.01
C ALA A 132 2.75 -16.13 -6.49
N MET A 133 1.55 -15.63 -6.81
CA MET A 133 0.29 -16.26 -6.42
C MET A 133 0.09 -17.62 -7.10
N GLU A 134 0.46 -17.76 -8.38
CA GLU A 134 0.38 -19.04 -9.12
C GLU A 134 1.23 -20.11 -8.43
N ILE A 135 2.47 -19.76 -8.05
CA ILE A 135 3.38 -20.68 -7.35
C ILE A 135 2.82 -21.04 -5.98
N LEU A 136 2.33 -20.06 -5.20
CA LEU A 136 1.82 -20.28 -3.86
C LEU A 136 0.55 -21.14 -3.85
N ILE A 137 -0.38 -20.90 -4.78
CA ILE A 137 -1.61 -21.67 -4.91
C ILE A 137 -1.34 -23.04 -5.54
N GLY A 138 -0.31 -23.17 -6.37
CA GLY A 138 0.14 -24.45 -6.94
C GLY A 138 0.66 -25.47 -5.91
N PHE A 139 0.87 -25.07 -4.65
CA PHE A 139 1.16 -26.01 -3.56
C PHE A 139 -0.10 -26.69 -2.99
N VAL A 140 -1.30 -26.27 -3.42
CA VAL A 140 -2.56 -26.91 -3.02
C VAL A 140 -2.63 -28.31 -3.67
N PRO A 141 -2.82 -29.39 -2.91
CA PRO A 141 -2.90 -30.74 -3.46
C PRO A 141 -4.08 -30.93 -4.42
N ASP A 142 -3.90 -31.82 -5.42
CA ASP A 142 -4.94 -32.16 -6.39
C ASP A 142 -6.24 -32.63 -5.69
N GLY A 143 -7.37 -32.08 -6.11
CA GLY A 143 -8.70 -32.39 -5.55
C GLY A 143 -9.15 -31.48 -4.39
N PHE A 144 -8.34 -30.50 -3.98
CA PHE A 144 -8.74 -29.46 -3.03
C PHE A 144 -8.91 -28.10 -3.72
N GLY A 145 -9.98 -27.38 -3.38
CA GLY A 145 -10.17 -25.98 -3.79
C GLY A 145 -9.41 -25.00 -2.90
N SER A 146 -9.01 -23.85 -3.45
CA SER A 146 -8.30 -22.79 -2.74
C SER A 146 -9.21 -21.58 -2.49
N LEU A 147 -9.67 -21.42 -1.25
CA LEU A 147 -10.41 -20.23 -0.83
C LEU A 147 -9.42 -19.18 -0.36
N VAL A 148 -9.27 -18.11 -1.14
CA VAL A 148 -8.40 -16.99 -0.78
C VAL A 148 -9.28 -15.88 -0.22
N THR A 149 -9.04 -15.48 1.04
CA THR A 149 -9.79 -14.36 1.61
C THR A 149 -9.30 -13.05 1.01
N GLY A 150 -10.21 -12.14 0.63
CA GLY A 150 -9.86 -10.80 0.12
C GLY A 150 -8.93 -10.03 1.06
N ALA A 151 -9.14 -10.17 2.38
CA ALA A 151 -8.28 -9.57 3.39
C ALA A 151 -6.83 -10.11 3.36
N GLU A 152 -6.67 -11.44 3.21
CA GLU A 152 -5.35 -12.10 3.15
C GLU A 152 -4.64 -11.76 1.84
N TYR A 153 -5.38 -11.77 0.72
CA TYR A 153 -4.88 -11.32 -0.57
C TYR A 153 -4.34 -9.90 -0.51
N PHE A 154 -5.11 -8.98 0.09
CA PHE A 154 -4.68 -7.59 0.22
C PHE A 154 -3.51 -7.43 1.20
N ASP A 155 -3.47 -8.19 2.30
CA ASP A 155 -2.31 -8.21 3.19
C ASP A 155 -1.04 -8.70 2.49
N PHE A 156 -1.17 -9.70 1.63
CA PHE A 156 -0.07 -10.19 0.81
C PHE A 156 0.40 -9.11 -0.18
N ILE A 157 -0.52 -8.44 -0.89
CA ILE A 157 -0.20 -7.33 -1.78
C ILE A 157 0.57 -6.22 -1.05
N ILE A 158 0.06 -5.77 0.10
CA ILE A 158 0.70 -4.69 0.88
C ILE A 158 2.12 -5.08 1.25
N LYS A 159 2.32 -6.28 1.82
CA LYS A 159 3.64 -6.75 2.27
C LYS A 159 4.65 -6.92 1.13
N MET A 160 4.15 -7.09 -0.09
CA MET A 160 5.00 -7.24 -1.27
C MET A 160 5.30 -5.89 -1.93
N LEU A 161 4.39 -4.93 -1.83
CA LEU A 161 4.53 -3.56 -2.36
C LEU A 161 5.30 -2.62 -1.43
N LEU A 162 5.21 -2.81 -0.11
CA LEU A 162 5.76 -1.95 0.95
C LEU A 162 6.81 -2.67 1.80
#